data_AF-A0A425W4Q2-F1
#
_entry.id   AF-A0A425W4Q2-F1
#
_cell.length_a   1.000
_cell.length_b   1.000
_cell.length_c   1.000
_cell.angle_alpha   90.00
_cell.angle_beta   90.00
_cell.angle_gamma   90.00
#
_symmetry.space_group_name_H-M   'P 1'
#
loop_
_entity.id
_entity.type
_entity.pdbx_description
1 polymer ?
#
loop_
_entity_poly.entity_id
_entity_poly.type
_entity_poly.pdbx_seq_one_letter_code
_entity_poly.pdbx_strand_id
1 'polypeptide(L)'
;MTKSKQIKKRSNQKGFTLAEMLVTLIIIGVLAGVMIVAVPQIVNRSRTQVDKANAKQVTSAVTLYEADQGALPTVTAASNTNAAYDEVVQLLITNKYLKKEADNDYSAKAKDKVFVYDKVEGVVSVADKE
;
A
#
# COMPACT_ATOMS: atom_id res chain seq x y z
N MET A 1 -36.08 56.82 39.67
CA MET A 1 -35.10 55.74 39.46
C MET A 1 -35.84 54.46 39.11
N THR A 2 -35.87 54.08 37.83
CA THR A 2 -36.63 52.93 37.32
C THR A 2 -35.74 51.69 37.37
N LYS A 3 -36.11 50.68 38.18
CA LYS A 3 -35.35 49.42 38.27
C LYS A 3 -35.58 48.59 36.99
N SER A 4 -34.54 48.41 36.19
CA SER A 4 -34.55 47.54 35.00
C SER A 4 -34.60 46.07 35.41
N LYS A 5 -35.70 45.39 35.08
CA LYS A 5 -35.89 43.94 35.31
C LYS A 5 -35.10 43.15 34.27
N GLN A 6 -33.90 42.69 34.63
CA GLN A 6 -33.06 41.82 33.80
C GLN A 6 -33.71 40.42 33.68
N ILE A 7 -34.22 40.07 32.50
CA ILE A 7 -34.78 38.74 32.21
C ILE A 7 -33.61 37.79 31.95
N LYS A 8 -33.26 36.95 32.94
CA LYS A 8 -32.30 35.84 32.76
C LYS A 8 -32.89 34.81 31.80
N LYS A 9 -32.45 34.83 30.54
CA LYS A 9 -32.74 33.80 29.53
C LYS A 9 -32.06 32.50 29.97
N ARG A 10 -32.81 31.52 30.49
CA ARG A 10 -32.27 30.17 30.75
C ARG A 10 -31.85 29.57 29.41
N SER A 11 -30.56 29.33 29.22
CA SER A 11 -30.09 28.59 28.05
C SER A 11 -30.66 27.18 28.14
N ASN A 12 -31.38 26.77 27.10
CA ASN A 12 -32.00 25.46 27.04
C ASN A 12 -30.92 24.43 26.68
N GLN A 13 -30.13 24.02 27.68
CA GLN A 13 -29.12 22.99 27.51
C GLN A 13 -29.82 21.63 27.42
N LYS A 14 -30.23 21.27 26.21
CA LYS A 14 -30.64 19.90 25.89
C LYS A 14 -29.39 19.03 25.91
N GLY A 15 -29.22 18.22 26.96
CA GLY A 15 -28.21 17.17 27.01
C GLY A 15 -28.68 15.94 26.20
N PHE A 16 -27.72 15.15 25.73
CA PHE A 16 -28.00 13.83 25.14
C PHE A 16 -28.65 12.90 26.18
N THR A 17 -29.60 12.09 25.74
CA THR A 17 -30.23 11.06 26.57
C THR A 17 -29.33 9.82 26.67
N LEU A 18 -29.43 9.09 27.77
CA LEU A 18 -28.73 7.80 27.92
C LEU A 18 -29.17 6.79 26.83
N ALA A 19 -30.43 6.87 26.40
CA ALA A 19 -30.97 6.02 25.34
C ALA A 19 -30.27 6.27 23.98
N GLU A 20 -29.95 7.52 23.65
CA GLU A 20 -29.23 7.86 22.42
C GLU A 20 -27.81 7.28 22.42
N MET A 21 -27.11 7.37 23.55
CA MET A 21 -25.77 6.79 23.66
C MET A 21 -25.79 5.25 23.65
N LEU A 22 -26.82 4.63 24.24
CA LEU A 22 -26.98 3.17 24.24
C LEU A 22 -27.17 2.61 22.82
N VAL A 23 -28.12 3.17 22.06
CA VAL A 23 -28.38 2.73 20.67
C VAL A 23 -27.15 2.96 19.79
N THR A 24 -26.44 4.08 19.97
CA THR A 24 -25.23 4.39 19.21
C THR A 24 -24.12 3.37 19.45
N LEU A 25 -23.86 2.98 20.70
CA LEU A 25 -22.85 1.98 21.02
C LEU A 25 -23.22 0.60 20.49
N ILE A 26 -24.51 0.24 20.46
CA ILE A 26 -24.98 -1.00 19.84
C ILE A 26 -24.66 -1.00 18.34
N ILE A 27 -25.00 0.08 17.62
CA ILE A 27 -24.73 0.18 16.18
C ILE A 27 -23.22 0.15 15.90
N ILE A 28 -22.41 0.93 16.64
CA ILE A 28 -20.95 0.93 16.50
C ILE A 28 -20.36 -0.45 16.83
N GLY A 29 -20.90 -1.15 17.84
CA GLY A 29 -20.46 -2.50 18.20
C GLY A 29 -20.69 -3.51 17.08
N VAL A 30 -21.85 -3.47 16.43
CA VAL A 30 -22.15 -4.34 15.27
C VAL A 30 -21.23 -4.01 14.09
N LEU A 31 -21.06 -2.72 13.76
CA LEU A 31 -20.18 -2.29 12.66
C LEU A 31 -18.72 -2.66 12.92
N ALA A 32 -18.23 -2.45 14.15
CA ALA A 32 -16.87 -2.81 14.54
C ALA A 32 -16.62 -4.31 14.42
N GLY A 33 -17.59 -5.15 14.80
CA GLY A 33 -17.51 -6.60 14.65
C GLY A 33 -17.27 -7.05 13.20
N VAL A 34 -17.98 -6.46 12.24
CA VAL A 34 -17.81 -6.78 10.81
C VAL A 34 -16.46 -6.28 10.28
N MET A 35 -16.02 -5.09 10.71
CA MET A 35 -14.76 -4.49 10.25
C MET A 35 -13.53 -5.33 10.62
N ILE A 36 -13.51 -5.97 11.80
CA ILE A 36 -12.37 -6.78 12.26
C ILE A 36 -12.03 -7.90 11.27
N VAL A 37 -13.04 -8.54 10.67
CA VAL A 37 -12.83 -9.64 9.72
C VAL A 37 -12.50 -9.13 8.32
N ALA A 38 -13.12 -8.03 7.89
CA ALA A 38 -13.00 -7.54 6.52
C ALA A 38 -11.68 -6.81 6.23
N VAL A 39 -11.18 -6.00 7.17
CA VAL A 39 -10.02 -5.12 6.94
C VAL A 39 -8.74 -5.90 6.57
N PRO A 40 -8.36 -6.99 7.26
CA PRO A 40 -7.15 -7.74 6.89
C PRO A 40 -7.19 -8.29 5.46
N GLN A 41 -8.36 -8.76 5.01
CA GLN A 41 -8.53 -9.29 3.66
C GLN A 41 -8.37 -8.20 2.59
N ILE A 42 -8.96 -7.01 2.83
CA ILE A 42 -8.85 -5.87 1.93
C ILE A 42 -7.39 -5.41 1.84
N VAL A 43 -6.71 -5.27 2.97
CA VAL A 43 -5.30 -4.86 3.01
C VAL A 43 -4.41 -5.85 2.27
N ASN A 44 -4.61 -7.16 2.46
CA ASN A 44 -3.84 -8.17 1.74
C ASN A 44 -4.07 -8.11 0.23
N ARG A 45 -5.33 -7.95 -0.21
CA ARG A 45 -5.65 -7.79 -1.64
C ARG A 45 -5.02 -6.52 -2.22
N SER A 46 -5.03 -5.41 -1.48
CA SER A 46 -4.38 -4.17 -1.90
C SER A 46 -2.87 -4.36 -2.05
N ARG A 47 -2.21 -5.02 -1.09
CA ARG A 47 -0.78 -5.33 -1.17
C ARG A 47 -0.44 -6.18 -2.40
N THR A 48 -1.20 -7.24 -2.68
CA THR A 48 -1.00 -8.05 -3.88
C THR A 48 -1.21 -7.28 -5.18
N GLN A 49 -2.15 -6.32 -5.22
CA GLN A 49 -2.35 -5.46 -6.39
C GLN A 49 -1.19 -4.49 -6.59
N VAL A 50 -0.69 -3.88 -5.50
CA VAL A 50 0.51 -3.06 -5.54
C VAL A 50 1.71 -3.86 -6.05
N ASP A 51 1.87 -5.11 -5.59
CA ASP A 51 2.99 -5.95 -6.02
C ASP A 51 2.94 -6.26 -7.51
N LYS A 52 1.75 -6.57 -8.04
CA LYS A 52 1.54 -6.78 -9.48
C LYS A 52 1.86 -5.51 -10.28
N ALA A 53 1.47 -4.34 -9.78
CA ALA A 53 1.77 -3.07 -10.42
C ALA A 53 3.28 -2.78 -10.41
N ASN A 54 3.95 -2.98 -9.28
CA ASN A 54 5.39 -2.79 -9.13
C ASN A 54 6.19 -3.76 -10.01
N ALA A 55 5.85 -5.05 -10.02
CA ALA A 55 6.49 -6.04 -10.89
C ALA A 55 6.34 -5.66 -12.37
N LYS A 56 5.14 -5.23 -12.79
CA LYS A 56 4.91 -4.74 -14.16
C LYS A 56 5.71 -3.47 -14.46
N GLN A 57 5.82 -2.55 -13.51
CA GLN A 57 6.60 -1.32 -13.68
C GLN A 57 8.08 -1.62 -13.88
N VAL A 58 8.66 -2.51 -13.06
CA VAL A 58 10.06 -2.91 -13.22
C VAL A 58 10.27 -3.69 -14.52
N THR A 59 9.37 -4.61 -14.86
CA THR A 59 9.42 -5.33 -16.16
C THR A 59 9.37 -4.35 -17.33
N SER A 60 8.52 -3.32 -17.27
CA SER A 60 8.46 -2.30 -18.33
C SER A 60 9.77 -1.50 -18.44
N ALA A 61 10.43 -1.22 -17.31
CA ALA A 61 11.73 -0.57 -17.29
C ALA A 61 12.84 -1.48 -17.84
N VAL A 62 12.78 -2.80 -17.60
CA VAL A 62 13.66 -3.79 -18.23
C VAL A 62 13.47 -3.78 -19.74
N THR A 63 12.23 -3.82 -20.24
CA THR A 63 11.95 -3.76 -21.68
C THR A 63 12.44 -2.46 -22.31
N LEU A 64 12.32 -1.33 -21.60
CA LEU A 64 12.86 -0.05 -22.07
C LEU A 64 14.39 -0.06 -22.12
N TYR A 65 15.04 -0.63 -21.11
CA TYR A 65 16.50 -0.84 -21.12
C TYR A 65 16.93 -1.72 -22.30
N GLU A 66 16.22 -2.82 -22.56
CA GLU A 66 16.49 -3.71 -23.68
C GLU A 66 16.34 -3.00 -25.03
N ALA A 67 15.30 -2.19 -25.19
CA ALA A 67 15.08 -1.41 -26.40
C ALA A 67 16.22 -0.41 -26.68
N ASP A 68 16.80 0.19 -25.63
CA ASP A 68 17.88 1.17 -25.76
C ASP A 68 19.27 0.54 -25.90
N GLN A 69 19.53 -0.55 -25.16
CA GLN A 69 20.86 -1.18 -25.09
C GLN A 69 21.01 -2.40 -26.01
N GLY A 70 19.90 -2.88 -26.59
CA GLY A 70 19.85 -4.06 -27.47
C GLY A 70 20.04 -5.39 -26.74
N ALA A 71 20.04 -5.38 -25.40
CA ALA A 71 20.21 -6.57 -24.57
C ALA A 71 19.52 -6.39 -23.21
N LEU A 72 19.08 -7.51 -22.62
CA LEU A 72 18.54 -7.52 -21.27
C LEU A 72 19.59 -7.10 -20.22
N PRO A 73 19.16 -6.53 -19.08
CA PRO A 73 20.03 -6.24 -17.95
C PRO A 73 20.82 -7.47 -17.52
N THR A 74 22.15 -7.33 -17.51
CA THR A 74 23.04 -8.39 -17.06
C THR A 74 23.21 -8.30 -15.55
N VAL A 75 23.00 -9.43 -14.88
CA VAL A 75 23.12 -9.60 -13.44
C VAL A 75 23.91 -10.86 -13.12
N THR A 76 24.55 -10.89 -11.96
CA THR A 76 25.45 -11.97 -11.53
C THR A 76 24.71 -13.08 -10.79
N ALA A 77 23.82 -12.76 -9.85
CA ALA A 77 23.02 -13.75 -9.10
C ALA A 77 22.16 -14.64 -10.01
N ALA A 78 21.84 -15.88 -9.63
CA ALA A 78 21.12 -16.83 -10.51
C ALA A 78 19.73 -16.32 -10.98
N SER A 79 19.26 -16.79 -12.15
CA SER A 79 17.91 -16.47 -12.66
C SER A 79 16.83 -16.92 -11.68
N ASN A 80 15.69 -16.22 -11.66
CA ASN A 80 14.55 -16.49 -10.79
C ASN A 80 14.88 -16.40 -9.29
N THR A 81 15.82 -15.53 -8.91
CA THR A 81 16.15 -15.25 -7.50
C THR A 81 15.87 -13.80 -7.12
N ASN A 82 15.69 -13.56 -5.82
CA ASN A 82 15.53 -12.21 -5.29
C ASN A 82 16.83 -11.39 -5.36
N ALA A 83 17.99 -12.04 -5.22
CA ALA A 83 19.28 -11.37 -5.40
C ALA A 83 19.44 -10.84 -6.84
N ALA A 84 19.02 -11.60 -7.86
CA ALA A 84 19.03 -11.12 -9.24
C ALA A 84 18.08 -9.93 -9.45
N TYR A 85 16.93 -9.94 -8.78
CA TYR A 85 16.00 -8.81 -8.81
C TYR A 85 16.61 -7.54 -8.22
N ASP A 86 17.26 -7.64 -7.06
CA ASP A 86 17.88 -6.49 -6.40
C ASP A 86 18.98 -5.86 -7.26
N GLU A 87 19.80 -6.70 -7.92
CA GLU A 87 20.82 -6.23 -8.86
C GLU A 87 20.21 -5.51 -10.08
N VAL A 88 19.14 -6.07 -10.67
CA VAL A 88 18.44 -5.42 -11.81
C VAL A 88 17.88 -4.07 -11.40
N VAL A 89 17.19 -3.99 -10.26
CA VAL A 89 16.59 -2.73 -9.79
C VAL A 89 17.67 -1.68 -9.57
N GLN A 90 18.81 -2.03 -8.97
CA GLN A 90 19.93 -1.10 -8.81
C GLN A 90 20.49 -0.63 -10.15
N LEU A 91 20.65 -1.52 -11.12
CA LEU A 91 21.12 -1.18 -12.46
C LEU A 91 20.14 -0.22 -13.15
N LEU A 92 18.84 -0.51 -13.10
CA LEU A 92 17.81 0.32 -13.71
C LEU A 92 17.70 1.70 -13.05
N ILE A 93 17.89 1.80 -11.73
CA ILE A 93 17.95 3.09 -11.03
C ILE A 93 19.19 3.87 -11.46
N THR A 94 20.35 3.21 -11.53
CA THR A 94 21.63 3.83 -11.90
C THR A 94 21.57 4.38 -13.33
N ASN A 95 20.99 3.60 -14.24
CA ASN A 95 20.81 3.97 -15.64
C ASN A 95 19.55 4.82 -15.90
N LYS A 96 18.84 5.25 -14.84
CA LYS A 96 17.69 6.17 -14.88
C LYS A 96 16.42 5.64 -15.58
N TYR A 97 16.31 4.32 -15.74
CA TYR A 97 15.07 3.66 -16.20
C TYR A 97 14.04 3.53 -15.08
N LEU A 98 14.49 3.52 -13.81
CA LEU A 98 13.65 3.61 -12.62
C LEU A 98 14.07 4.79 -11.76
N LYS A 99 13.10 5.38 -11.05
CA LYS A 99 13.36 6.41 -10.05
C LYS A 99 13.15 5.84 -8.67
N LYS A 100 14.14 6.01 -7.79
CA LYS A 100 13.97 5.71 -6.37
C LYS A 100 13.13 6.83 -5.74
N GLU A 101 11.87 6.54 -5.51
CA GLU A 101 10.96 7.45 -4.80
C GLU A 101 10.98 7.11 -3.31
N ALA A 102 10.76 8.10 -2.44
CA ALA A 102 10.80 7.90 -0.98
C ALA A 102 9.78 6.83 -0.52
N ASP A 103 8.65 6.73 -1.22
CA ASP A 103 7.56 5.81 -0.90
C ASP A 103 7.55 4.54 -1.77
N ASN A 104 8.37 4.48 -2.83
CA ASN A 104 8.43 3.32 -3.73
C ASN A 104 9.85 2.80 -3.88
N ASP A 105 10.16 1.82 -3.05
CA ASP A 105 11.41 1.05 -3.03
C ASP A 105 11.38 -0.15 -3.99
N TYR A 106 10.30 -0.32 -4.77
CA TYR A 106 10.04 -1.47 -5.63
C TYR A 106 10.13 -2.82 -4.89
N SER A 107 9.94 -2.86 -3.57
CA SER A 107 9.90 -4.12 -2.83
C SER A 107 8.49 -4.70 -2.77
N ALA A 108 8.40 -6.03 -2.61
CA ALA A 108 7.14 -6.71 -2.41
C ALA A 108 6.49 -6.27 -1.07
N LYS A 109 5.20 -5.95 -1.12
CA LYS A 109 4.38 -5.47 0.00
C LYS A 109 3.51 -6.57 0.58
N ALA A 110 3.18 -7.61 -0.19
CA ALA A 110 2.52 -8.80 0.34
C ALA A 110 3.43 -9.50 1.34
N LYS A 111 2.81 -10.04 2.39
CA LYS A 111 3.54 -10.73 3.45
C LYS A 111 4.19 -12.00 2.89
N ASP A 112 5.42 -12.27 3.30
CA ASP A 112 6.18 -13.48 2.95
C ASP A 112 6.38 -13.65 1.43
N LYS A 113 6.34 -12.54 0.67
CA LYS A 113 6.61 -12.51 -0.76
C LYS A 113 7.86 -11.71 -1.07
N VAL A 114 8.55 -12.10 -2.14
CA VAL A 114 9.69 -11.39 -2.72
C VAL A 114 9.52 -11.30 -4.23
N PHE A 115 10.18 -10.33 -4.86
CA PHE A 115 10.29 -10.30 -6.32
C PHE A 115 11.51 -11.10 -6.77
N VAL A 116 11.35 -11.80 -7.88
CA VAL A 116 12.42 -12.55 -8.56
C VAL A 116 12.51 -12.08 -10.00
N TYR A 117 13.72 -12.12 -10.57
CA TYR A 117 13.97 -11.70 -11.94
C TYR A 117 14.36 -12.90 -12.81
N ASP A 118 13.62 -13.12 -13.90
CA ASP A 118 14.00 -14.06 -14.94
C ASP A 118 14.92 -13.37 -15.95
N LYS A 119 16.19 -13.79 -16.01
CA LYS A 119 17.18 -13.21 -16.94
C LYS A 119 16.99 -13.62 -18.39
N VAL A 120 16.29 -14.71 -18.63
CA VAL A 120 16.04 -15.23 -19.98
C VAL A 120 14.88 -14.48 -20.60
N GLU A 121 13.81 -14.28 -19.83
CA GLU A 121 12.60 -13.63 -20.32
C GLU A 121 12.57 -12.11 -20.04
N GLY A 122 13.41 -11.60 -19.14
CA GLY A 122 13.41 -10.19 -18.75
C GLY A 122 12.22 -9.80 -17.86
N VAL A 123 11.56 -10.79 -17.24
CA VAL A 123 10.30 -10.61 -16.50
C VAL A 123 10.53 -10.64 -15.00
N VAL A 124 9.81 -9.79 -14.29
CA VAL A 124 9.74 -9.82 -12.82
C VAL A 124 8.50 -10.55 -12.36
N SER A 125 8.68 -11.52 -11.47
CA SER A 125 7.61 -12.33 -10.88
C SER A 125 7.61 -12.27 -9.36
N VAL A 126 6.47 -12.58 -8.75
CA VAL A 126 6.33 -12.69 -7.29
C VAL A 126 6.57 -14.13 -6.87
N ALA A 127 7.51 -14.35 -5.95
CA ALA A 127 7.80 -15.66 -5.35
C ALA A 127 7.55 -15.63 -3.83
N ASP A 128 7.43 -16.82 -3.25
CA ASP A 128 7.45 -16.98 -1.79
C ASP A 128 8.86 -16.70 -1.25
N LYS A 129 8.91 -16.04 -0.09
CA LYS A 129 10.15 -15.83 0.63
C LYS A 129 10.57 -17.15 1.26
N GLU A 130 11.76 -17.65 0.88
CA GLU A 130 12.40 -18.80 1.54
C GLU A 130 12.77 -18.50 3.00
#